data_AF-A0A7R9GPU9-F1
#
_entry.id   AF-A0A7R9GPU9-F1
#
_cell.length_a   1.000
_cell.length_b   1.000
_cell.length_c   1.000
_cell.angle_alpha   90.00
_cell.angle_beta   90.00
_cell.angle_gamma   90.00
#
_symmetry.space_group_name_H-M   'P 1'
#
loop_
_entity.id
_entity.type
_entity.pdbx_description
1 polymer ?
#
loop_
_entity_poly.entity_id
_entity_poly.type
_entity_poly.pdbx_seq_one_letter_code
_entity_poly.pdbx_strand_id
1 'polypeptide(L)'
;MQWKDGLFVIGFMLCHQVLNQERPNKLWIASLESSWVIALFRDEVLYIHSYIQSYFDCMKGYSKRISEVKDCYNQAIQKAALRHRERRKFLRTTLKELGLILTDQPGLLGPKALLIFIGLCFARDEVYWLLRHNDNPPLQKSKGKTTEDLVDRQMPELLFHMEELRVLVRKYSQVMQRYYVQYLAGFDAIALNQMIQNLQVCPEDESSILSSLCNTITNLSVKQVEENELFDFRAIRLDWFRLQAYTTVSKSPLVLAENRDLASLIDTIVFHTKMIDYLDEILVETSDFFYSKIFEDQFHMCLEFPAQNRYIVAFPLICGHFQSCTHELCPEERHHIRERSLSVVNMFLDEMAKEAKNIITTICDEQCLMSDKLLPKHCAILISQVVNRKKKDKNKKIAPEIAKPGVESYRKTREDLTTMDKLHMALTELCFAINFCSTINVWEYTFAPREYLTQHLENQFAQALGGMVMYTKDTSEIAKPSELFVSVRAYMNVLQTVENYGMCF
;
A
#
# COMPACT_ATOMS: atom_id res chain seq x y z
N MET A 1 -7.86 14.33 5.75
CA MET A 1 -7.63 15.67 5.15
C MET A 1 -8.60 15.92 3.98
N GLN A 2 -8.88 14.95 3.11
CA GLN A 2 -9.72 15.14 1.93
C GLN A 2 -11.21 15.45 2.19
N TRP A 3 -11.81 14.80 3.20
CA TRP A 3 -13.15 15.17 3.68
C TRP A 3 -13.20 16.62 4.19
N LYS A 4 -12.10 17.12 4.77
CA LYS A 4 -12.02 18.51 5.23
C LYS A 4 -11.96 19.49 4.07
N ASP A 5 -11.26 19.15 2.98
CA ASP A 5 -11.19 19.99 1.78
C ASP A 5 -12.56 20.10 1.09
N GLY A 6 -13.28 18.98 0.92
CA GLY A 6 -14.66 19.01 0.42
C GLY A 6 -15.59 19.84 1.31
N LEU A 7 -15.46 19.69 2.63
CA LEU A 7 -16.25 20.43 3.62
C LEU A 7 -15.96 21.94 3.60
N PHE A 8 -14.70 22.36 3.47
CA PHE A 8 -14.38 23.78 3.35
C PHE A 8 -14.83 24.35 2.00
N VAL A 9 -14.60 23.63 0.90
CA VAL A 9 -15.00 24.06 -0.44
C VAL A 9 -16.51 24.25 -0.51
N ILE A 10 -17.30 23.20 -0.24
CA ILE A 10 -18.76 23.22 -0.37
C ILE A 10 -19.39 24.00 0.80
N GLY A 11 -18.91 23.80 2.03
CA GLY A 11 -19.46 24.47 3.22
C GLY A 11 -19.38 25.99 3.11
N PHE A 12 -18.24 26.55 2.69
CA PHE A 12 -18.15 28.00 2.48
C PHE A 12 -18.88 28.48 1.23
N MET A 13 -19.20 27.63 0.25
CA MET A 13 -20.14 28.01 -0.83
C MET A 13 -21.56 28.18 -0.30
N LEU A 14 -22.00 27.31 0.62
CA LEU A 14 -23.32 27.37 1.23
C LEU A 14 -23.48 28.61 2.13
N CYS A 15 -22.42 29.02 2.83
CA CYS A 15 -22.40 30.22 3.66
C CYS A 15 -21.47 31.32 3.13
N HIS A 16 -21.50 31.55 1.82
CA HIS A 16 -20.57 32.42 1.07
C HIS A 16 -20.39 33.84 1.62
N GLN A 17 -21.36 34.39 2.37
CA GLN A 17 -21.22 35.69 3.03
C GLN A 17 -20.07 35.73 4.05
N VAL A 18 -19.79 34.59 4.69
CA VAL A 18 -18.72 34.43 5.71
C VAL A 18 -17.33 34.57 5.08
N LEU A 19 -17.19 34.36 3.77
CA LEU A 19 -15.93 34.57 3.04
C LEU A 19 -15.44 36.02 3.04
N ASN A 20 -16.27 36.98 3.46
CA ASN A 20 -15.82 38.36 3.69
C ASN A 20 -14.92 38.49 4.93
N GLN A 21 -14.92 37.49 5.81
CA GLN A 21 -14.00 37.42 6.93
C GLN A 21 -12.67 36.78 6.51
N GLU A 22 -11.57 37.31 7.04
CA GLU A 22 -10.22 36.92 6.62
C GLU A 22 -9.91 35.44 6.87
N ARG A 23 -10.23 34.93 8.07
CA ARG A 23 -9.89 33.55 8.46
C ARG A 23 -10.64 32.48 7.64
N PRO A 24 -11.98 32.55 7.49
CA PRO A 24 -12.72 31.67 6.58
C PRO A 24 -12.21 31.73 5.13
N ASN A 25 -11.92 32.94 4.63
CA ASN A 25 -11.41 33.11 3.28
C ASN A 25 -10.05 32.44 3.07
N LYS A 26 -9.11 32.59 4.03
CA LYS A 26 -7.81 31.90 3.98
C LYS A 26 -7.94 30.38 3.93
N LEU A 27 -8.85 29.81 4.71
CA LEU A 27 -9.11 28.36 4.70
C LEU A 27 -9.67 27.91 3.35
N TRP A 28 -10.63 28.65 2.81
CA TRP A 28 -11.23 28.35 1.52
C TRP A 28 -10.22 28.42 0.37
N ILE A 29 -9.43 29.50 0.31
CA ILE A 29 -8.34 29.66 -0.68
C ILE A 29 -7.34 28.51 -0.59
N ALA A 30 -6.89 28.15 0.62
CA ALA A 30 -5.93 27.06 0.80
C ALA A 30 -6.46 25.71 0.30
N SER A 31 -7.76 25.43 0.46
CA SER A 31 -8.38 24.21 -0.09
C SER A 31 -8.50 24.27 -1.61
N LEU A 32 -8.85 25.42 -2.20
CA LEU A 32 -8.91 25.59 -3.67
C LEU A 32 -7.54 25.45 -4.33
N GLU A 33 -6.48 25.99 -3.72
CA GLU A 33 -5.11 25.86 -4.24
C GLU A 33 -4.53 24.44 -4.13
N SER A 34 -5.15 23.56 -3.32
CA SER A 34 -4.63 22.22 -3.05
C SER A 34 -5.18 21.13 -3.98
N SER A 35 -6.27 21.37 -4.71
CA SER A 35 -6.89 20.39 -5.62
C SER A 35 -7.74 21.09 -6.67
N TRP A 36 -7.84 20.54 -7.89
CA TRP A 36 -8.79 21.03 -8.90
C TRP A 36 -10.04 20.16 -9.04
N VAL A 37 -9.99 18.93 -8.51
CA VAL A 37 -11.13 18.02 -8.37
C VAL A 37 -11.28 17.54 -6.92
N ILE A 38 -12.52 17.41 -6.48
CA ILE A 38 -12.90 16.65 -5.26
C ILE A 38 -13.76 15.46 -5.66
N ALA A 39 -13.70 14.39 -4.87
CA ALA A 39 -14.63 13.28 -5.01
C ALA A 39 -15.98 13.65 -4.39
N LEU A 40 -17.06 13.43 -5.12
CA LEU A 40 -18.43 13.46 -4.61
C LEU A 40 -18.75 12.12 -3.94
N PHE A 41 -18.52 11.03 -4.67
CA PHE A 41 -18.66 9.67 -4.17
C PHE A 41 -17.83 8.73 -5.06
N ARG A 42 -16.93 7.94 -4.46
CA ARG A 42 -16.00 7.05 -5.19
C ARG A 42 -15.24 7.79 -6.30
N ASP A 43 -15.44 7.40 -7.55
CA ASP A 43 -14.83 7.91 -8.77
C ASP A 43 -15.58 9.10 -9.39
N GLU A 44 -16.80 9.40 -8.92
CA GLU A 44 -17.54 10.59 -9.33
C GLU A 44 -16.90 11.85 -8.73
N VAL A 45 -16.47 12.77 -9.59
CA VAL A 45 -15.74 13.98 -9.19
C VAL A 45 -16.45 15.27 -9.58
N LEU A 46 -16.12 16.34 -8.85
CA LEU A 46 -16.52 17.71 -9.15
C LEU A 46 -15.30 18.56 -9.52
N TYR A 47 -15.32 19.18 -10.69
CA TYR A 47 -14.35 20.20 -11.11
C TYR A 47 -14.61 21.53 -10.40
N ILE A 48 -14.02 21.64 -9.21
CA ILE A 48 -14.30 22.66 -8.19
C ILE A 48 -14.34 24.08 -8.75
N HIS A 49 -13.26 24.49 -9.43
CA HIS A 49 -13.07 25.87 -9.85
C HIS A 49 -14.07 26.30 -10.92
N SER A 50 -14.36 25.43 -11.88
CA SER A 50 -15.34 25.71 -12.93
C SER A 50 -16.75 25.83 -12.35
N TYR A 51 -17.10 24.91 -11.45
CA TYR A 51 -18.40 24.88 -10.78
C TYR A 51 -18.64 26.14 -9.93
N ILE A 52 -17.65 26.53 -9.11
CA ILE A 52 -17.74 27.73 -8.27
C ILE A 52 -17.87 28.99 -9.11
N GLN A 53 -17.12 29.09 -10.22
CA GLN A 53 -17.21 30.24 -11.10
C GLN A 53 -18.61 30.39 -11.68
N SER A 54 -19.18 29.30 -12.24
CA SER A 54 -20.55 29.31 -12.76
C SER A 54 -21.59 29.65 -11.69
N TYR A 55 -21.42 29.13 -10.47
CA TYR A 55 -22.30 29.43 -9.34
C TYR A 55 -22.30 30.91 -8.97
N PHE A 56 -21.12 31.52 -8.83
CA PHE A 56 -21.01 32.93 -8.47
C PHE A 56 -21.33 33.90 -9.62
N ASP A 57 -21.21 33.47 -10.88
CA ASP A 57 -21.60 34.30 -12.04
C ASP A 57 -23.11 34.58 -12.06
N CYS A 58 -23.90 33.68 -11.48
CA CYS A 58 -25.34 33.87 -11.29
C CYS A 58 -25.68 34.92 -10.20
N MET A 59 -24.70 35.45 -9.48
CA MET A 59 -24.88 36.36 -8.35
C MET A 59 -24.24 37.73 -8.57
N LYS A 60 -24.98 38.80 -8.24
CA LYS A 60 -24.44 40.16 -8.27
C LYS A 60 -23.42 40.39 -7.15
N GLY A 61 -22.31 41.07 -7.47
CA GLY A 61 -21.28 41.46 -6.50
C GLY A 61 -20.15 40.46 -6.26
N TYR A 62 -20.13 39.32 -6.98
CA TYR A 62 -19.13 38.26 -6.79
C TYR A 62 -17.97 38.28 -7.79
N SER A 63 -17.87 39.29 -8.66
CA SER A 63 -16.81 39.37 -9.68
C SER A 63 -15.39 39.26 -9.11
N LYS A 64 -15.14 39.84 -7.91
CA LYS A 64 -13.87 39.68 -7.20
C LYS A 64 -13.60 38.23 -6.81
N ARG A 65 -14.62 37.51 -6.29
CA ARG A 65 -14.51 36.11 -5.90
C ARG A 65 -14.28 35.20 -7.10
N ILE A 66 -14.92 35.47 -8.22
CA ILE A 66 -14.68 34.77 -9.48
C ILE A 66 -13.21 34.93 -9.90
N SER A 67 -12.63 36.13 -9.76
CA SER A 67 -11.20 36.35 -10.02
C SER A 67 -10.31 35.55 -9.06
N GLU A 68 -10.59 35.60 -7.76
CA GLU A 68 -9.84 34.83 -6.74
C GLU A 68 -9.86 33.32 -7.04
N VAL A 69 -11.00 32.77 -7.46
CA VAL A 69 -11.14 31.35 -7.83
C VAL A 69 -10.33 31.02 -9.08
N LYS A 70 -10.28 31.91 -10.07
CA LYS A 70 -9.42 31.75 -11.26
C LYS A 70 -7.94 31.72 -10.88
N ASP A 71 -7.52 32.57 -9.95
CA ASP A 71 -6.14 32.60 -9.46
C ASP A 71 -5.81 31.32 -8.67
N CYS A 72 -6.72 30.84 -7.81
CA CYS A 72 -6.57 29.57 -7.10
C CYS A 72 -6.43 28.39 -8.06
N TYR A 73 -7.20 28.36 -9.15
CA TYR A 73 -7.11 27.31 -10.17
C TYR A 73 -5.72 27.28 -10.82
N ASN A 74 -5.18 28.46 -11.17
CA ASN A 74 -3.85 28.58 -11.74
C ASN A 74 -2.78 28.07 -10.75
N GLN A 75 -2.91 28.40 -9.46
CA GLN A 75 -2.00 27.91 -8.41
C GLN A 75 -2.09 26.38 -8.25
N ALA A 76 -3.30 25.83 -8.22
CA ALA A 76 -3.53 24.39 -8.07
C ALA A 76 -2.86 23.60 -9.20
N ILE A 77 -3.07 24.01 -10.46
CA ILE A 77 -2.46 23.36 -11.62
C ILE A 77 -0.93 23.45 -11.60
N GLN A 78 -0.37 24.56 -11.14
CA GLN A 78 1.07 24.77 -11.13
C GLN A 78 1.80 24.05 -9.99
N LYS A 79 1.18 23.94 -8.81
CA LYS A 79 1.89 23.57 -7.57
C LYS A 79 1.39 22.28 -6.92
N ALA A 80 0.11 21.91 -7.09
CA ALA A 80 -0.46 20.81 -6.31
C ALA A 80 0.22 19.47 -6.63
N ALA A 81 0.39 19.13 -7.92
CA ALA A 81 1.01 17.87 -8.32
C ALA A 81 2.41 17.66 -7.70
N LEU A 82 3.28 18.69 -7.76
CA LEU A 82 4.60 18.64 -7.14
C LEU A 82 4.53 18.49 -5.62
N ARG A 83 3.64 19.24 -4.96
CA ARG A 83 3.46 19.18 -3.50
C ARG A 83 3.05 17.77 -3.05
N HIS A 84 2.09 17.17 -3.74
CA HIS A 84 1.59 15.83 -3.44
C HIS A 84 2.65 14.75 -3.77
N ARG A 85 3.42 14.93 -4.83
CA ARG A 85 4.57 14.06 -5.15
C ARG A 85 5.62 14.04 -4.03
N GLU A 86 6.02 15.20 -3.51
CA GLU A 86 6.99 15.27 -2.40
C GLU A 86 6.43 14.70 -1.09
N ARG A 87 5.13 14.86 -0.83
CA ARG A 87 4.46 14.21 0.31
C ARG A 87 4.52 12.69 0.22
N ARG A 88 4.19 12.11 -0.94
CA ARG A 88 4.30 10.65 -1.13
C ARG A 88 5.73 10.16 -0.93
N LYS A 89 6.72 10.90 -1.44
CA LYS A 89 8.14 10.59 -1.23
C LYS A 89 8.52 10.60 0.26
N PHE A 90 8.11 11.63 1.00
CA PHE A 90 8.32 11.70 2.45
C PHE A 90 7.65 10.53 3.17
N LEU A 91 6.37 10.27 2.87
CA LEU A 91 5.58 9.22 3.51
C LEU A 91 6.15 7.82 3.26
N ARG A 92 6.70 7.53 2.07
CA ARG A 92 7.37 6.25 1.82
C ARG A 92 8.50 5.99 2.81
N THR A 93 9.41 6.96 2.97
CA THR A 93 10.52 6.83 3.92
C THR A 93 10.00 6.74 5.36
N THR A 94 9.06 7.60 5.75
CA THR A 94 8.54 7.64 7.13
C THR A 94 7.78 6.38 7.51
N LEU A 95 6.90 5.87 6.65
CA LEU A 95 6.13 4.64 6.93
C LEU A 95 7.05 3.41 6.94
N LYS A 96 8.05 3.37 6.06
CA LYS A 96 9.08 2.32 6.08
C LYS A 96 9.85 2.28 7.40
N GLU A 97 10.39 3.43 7.82
CA GLU A 97 11.13 3.53 9.09
C GLU A 97 10.25 3.19 10.28
N LEU A 98 8.99 3.65 10.28
CA LEU A 98 8.02 3.33 11.32
C LEU A 98 7.73 1.82 11.37
N GLY A 99 7.50 1.18 10.22
CA GLY A 99 7.27 -0.27 10.13
C GLY A 99 8.45 -1.09 10.66
N LEU A 100 9.68 -0.70 10.29
CA LEU A 100 10.90 -1.36 10.76
C LEU A 100 11.08 -1.23 12.28
N ILE A 101 10.88 -0.03 12.84
CA ILE A 101 11.00 0.20 14.29
C ILE A 101 9.95 -0.60 15.07
N LEU A 102 8.70 -0.63 14.59
CA LEU A 102 7.61 -1.34 15.25
C LEU A 102 7.72 -2.86 15.11
N THR A 103 8.30 -3.34 14.01
CA THR A 103 8.60 -4.77 13.84
C THR A 103 9.69 -5.22 14.81
N ASP A 104 10.73 -4.42 15.01
CA ASP A 104 11.81 -4.70 15.97
C ASP A 104 11.33 -4.58 17.42
N GLN A 105 10.50 -3.56 17.72
CA GLN A 105 9.98 -3.28 19.06
C GLN A 105 8.44 -3.18 19.08
N PRO A 106 7.70 -4.31 19.04
CA PRO A 106 6.24 -4.31 19.02
C PRO A 106 5.59 -3.62 20.22
N GLY A 107 6.27 -3.56 21.36
CA GLY A 107 5.82 -2.84 22.56
C GLY A 107 5.58 -1.34 22.33
N LEU A 108 6.18 -0.75 21.29
CA LEU A 108 5.95 0.65 20.91
C LEU A 108 4.57 0.89 20.28
N LEU A 109 3.86 -0.15 19.85
CA LEU A 109 2.50 -0.02 19.28
C LEU A 109 1.51 0.61 20.25
N GLY A 110 1.68 0.41 21.56
CA GLY A 110 0.90 1.11 22.59
C GLY A 110 1.14 2.63 22.56
N PRO A 111 2.31 3.12 23.00
CA PRO A 111 2.59 4.56 23.10
C PRO A 111 2.67 5.30 21.75
N LYS A 112 2.80 4.59 20.62
CA LYS A 112 2.92 5.19 19.28
C LYS A 112 1.70 4.96 18.39
N ALA A 113 0.60 4.40 18.91
CA ALA A 113 -0.61 4.09 18.15
C ALA A 113 -1.08 5.28 17.28
N LEU A 114 -1.14 6.48 17.87
CA LEU A 114 -1.58 7.68 17.16
C LEU A 114 -0.73 7.98 15.91
N LEU A 115 0.59 7.80 15.97
CA LEU A 115 1.48 8.05 14.83
C LEU A 115 1.21 7.08 13.67
N ILE A 116 0.85 5.83 13.98
CA ILE A 116 0.50 4.81 12.98
C ILE A 116 -0.74 5.27 12.22
N PHE A 117 -1.80 5.63 12.93
CA PHE A 117 -3.06 6.06 12.31
C PHE A 117 -2.93 7.39 11.56
N ILE A 118 -2.09 8.31 12.03
CA ILE A 118 -1.75 9.54 11.30
C ILE A 118 -1.02 9.20 9.99
N GLY A 119 -0.01 8.34 10.05
CA GLY A 119 0.77 7.91 8.88
C GLY A 119 -0.11 7.23 7.84
N LEU A 120 -0.97 6.30 8.28
CA LEU A 120 -1.95 5.62 7.45
C LEU A 120 -2.93 6.61 6.79
N CYS A 121 -3.50 7.54 7.56
CA CYS A 121 -4.40 8.58 7.02
C CYS A 121 -3.73 9.43 5.94
N PHE A 122 -2.49 9.87 6.20
CA PHE A 122 -1.76 10.71 5.26
C PHE A 122 -1.41 9.96 3.98
N ALA A 123 -0.95 8.72 4.09
CA ALA A 123 -0.65 7.88 2.93
C ALA A 123 -1.90 7.59 2.10
N ARG A 124 -3.00 7.18 2.75
CA ARG A 124 -4.30 6.95 2.09
C ARG A 124 -4.80 8.20 1.36
N ASP A 125 -4.76 9.36 2.02
CA ASP A 125 -5.17 10.61 1.40
C ASP A 125 -4.28 10.92 0.18
N GLU A 126 -2.97 10.75 0.25
CA GLU A 126 -2.09 11.01 -0.90
C GLU A 126 -2.30 10.04 -2.06
N VAL A 127 -2.61 8.76 -1.78
CA VAL A 127 -3.01 7.79 -2.80
C VAL A 127 -4.31 8.21 -3.47
N TYR A 128 -5.39 8.47 -2.72
CA TYR A 128 -6.65 8.93 -3.30
C TYR A 128 -6.53 10.25 -4.05
N TRP A 129 -5.63 11.14 -3.60
CA TRP A 129 -5.33 12.38 -4.32
C TRP A 129 -4.77 12.07 -5.69
N LEU A 130 -3.77 11.20 -5.76
CA LEU A 130 -3.14 10.80 -7.01
C LEU A 130 -4.15 10.15 -7.96
N LEU A 131 -4.91 9.16 -7.49
CA LEU A 131 -5.81 8.38 -8.35
C LEU A 131 -6.83 9.30 -9.06
N ARG A 132 -7.54 10.14 -8.30
CA ARG A 132 -8.57 11.01 -8.88
C ARG A 132 -8.00 12.07 -9.82
N HIS A 133 -6.82 12.62 -9.52
CA HIS A 133 -6.22 13.68 -10.33
C HIS A 133 -5.55 13.12 -11.59
N ASN A 134 -5.10 11.86 -11.56
CA ASN A 134 -4.62 11.15 -12.75
C ASN A 134 -5.76 10.94 -13.75
N ASP A 135 -6.92 10.42 -13.30
CA ASP A 135 -8.08 10.19 -14.16
C ASP A 135 -8.77 11.48 -14.61
N ASN A 136 -8.64 12.56 -13.83
CA ASN A 136 -9.29 13.84 -14.08
C ASN A 136 -8.27 14.98 -14.19
N PRO A 137 -7.49 15.02 -15.28
CA PRO A 137 -6.49 16.06 -15.48
C PRO A 137 -7.14 17.45 -15.62
N PRO A 138 -6.37 18.54 -15.43
CA PRO A 138 -6.89 19.90 -15.56
C PRO A 138 -7.49 20.17 -16.96
N LEU A 139 -8.61 20.90 -17.00
CA LEU A 139 -9.31 21.27 -18.24
C LEU A 139 -8.48 22.20 -19.13
N GLN A 140 -7.57 22.98 -18.54
CA GLN A 140 -6.64 23.84 -19.26
C GLN A 140 -5.22 23.27 -19.14
N LYS A 141 -4.63 22.86 -20.26
CA LYS A 141 -3.25 22.38 -20.29
C LYS A 141 -2.29 23.55 -20.11
N SER A 142 -1.54 23.55 -19.02
CA SER A 142 -0.38 24.42 -18.86
C SER A 142 0.65 24.07 -19.94
N LYS A 143 1.17 25.07 -20.67
CA LYS A 143 2.24 24.85 -21.66
C LYS A 143 3.49 24.32 -20.94
N GLY A 144 3.79 23.04 -21.09
CA GLY A 144 5.12 22.46 -20.85
C GLY A 144 5.29 21.45 -19.71
N LYS A 145 4.34 21.28 -18.79
CA LYS A 145 4.38 20.25 -17.73
C LYS A 145 2.97 19.98 -17.22
N THR A 146 2.49 18.73 -17.15
CA THR A 146 1.26 18.43 -16.38
C THR A 146 0.90 16.95 -16.17
N THR A 147 1.36 15.99 -17.00
CA THR A 147 0.91 14.57 -16.86
C THR A 147 1.91 13.63 -16.18
N GLU A 148 3.22 13.83 -16.33
CA GLU A 148 4.21 12.93 -15.70
C GLU A 148 4.21 13.02 -14.15
N ASP A 149 3.92 14.20 -13.59
CA ASP A 149 3.86 14.38 -12.13
C ASP A 149 2.63 13.71 -11.48
N LEU A 150 1.66 13.31 -12.30
CA LEU A 150 0.47 12.55 -11.89
C LEU A 150 0.68 11.03 -12.00
N VAL A 151 1.90 10.58 -12.26
CA VAL A 151 2.28 9.17 -12.28
C VAL A 151 3.35 8.94 -11.21
N ASP A 152 3.15 7.94 -10.34
CA ASP A 152 4.11 7.59 -9.30
C ASP A 152 4.50 6.11 -9.39
N ARG A 153 5.65 5.83 -10.02
CA ARG A 153 6.18 4.46 -10.16
C ARG A 153 6.53 3.80 -8.83
N GLN A 154 6.67 4.58 -7.76
CA GLN A 154 6.97 4.09 -6.41
C GLN A 154 5.72 4.01 -5.53
N MET A 155 4.53 4.18 -6.09
CA MET A 155 3.27 3.98 -5.38
C MET A 155 3.15 2.58 -4.74
N PRO A 156 3.61 1.48 -5.37
CA PRO A 156 3.59 0.14 -4.74
C PRO A 156 4.31 0.09 -3.39
N GLU A 157 5.49 0.74 -3.27
CA GLU A 157 6.23 0.82 -1.99
C GLU A 157 5.42 1.52 -0.89
N LEU A 158 4.68 2.58 -1.24
CA LEU A 158 3.83 3.27 -0.25
C LEU A 158 2.69 2.36 0.23
N LEU A 159 2.00 1.69 -0.69
CA LEU A 159 0.92 0.76 -0.36
C LEU A 159 1.42 -0.41 0.50
N PHE A 160 2.58 -0.96 0.15
CA PHE A 160 3.17 -2.07 0.89
C PHE A 160 3.42 -1.69 2.36
N HIS A 161 4.02 -0.53 2.63
CA HIS A 161 4.27 -0.11 4.00
C HIS A 161 2.98 0.25 4.76
N MET A 162 1.91 0.66 4.06
CA MET A 162 0.59 0.79 4.69
C MET A 162 0.06 -0.58 5.15
N GLU A 163 0.14 -1.61 4.30
CA GLU A 163 -0.27 -2.97 4.66
C GLU A 163 0.59 -3.56 5.78
N GLU A 164 1.89 -3.31 5.77
CA GLU A 164 2.82 -3.73 6.83
C GLU A 164 2.37 -3.19 8.20
N LEU A 165 2.05 -1.89 8.28
CA LEU A 165 1.54 -1.28 9.51
C LEU A 165 0.18 -1.84 9.93
N ARG A 166 -0.74 -2.10 8.98
CA ARG A 166 -2.04 -2.73 9.25
C ARG A 166 -1.86 -4.13 9.85
N VAL A 167 -0.95 -4.92 9.29
CA VAL A 167 -0.62 -6.27 9.79
C VAL A 167 -0.03 -6.20 11.20
N LEU A 168 0.86 -5.25 11.48
CA LEU A 168 1.43 -5.08 12.82
C LEU A 168 0.36 -4.75 13.87
N VAL A 169 -0.57 -3.85 13.57
CA VAL A 169 -1.68 -3.50 14.47
C VAL A 169 -2.54 -4.73 14.77
N ARG A 170 -2.91 -5.52 13.75
CA ARG A 170 -3.71 -6.75 13.96
C ARG A 170 -2.96 -7.82 14.72
N LYS A 171 -1.70 -8.07 14.35
CA LYS A 171 -0.86 -9.13 14.94
C LYS A 171 -0.58 -8.89 16.43
N TYR A 172 -0.42 -7.62 16.82
CA TYR A 172 -0.07 -7.23 18.18
C TYR A 172 -1.18 -6.44 18.87
N SER A 173 -2.45 -6.68 18.51
CA SER A 173 -3.62 -6.00 19.07
C SER A 173 -3.67 -6.08 20.61
N GLN A 174 -3.35 -7.24 21.18
CA GLN A 174 -3.27 -7.44 22.63
C GLN A 174 -2.24 -6.53 23.33
N VAL A 175 -1.13 -6.20 22.65
CA VAL A 175 -0.11 -5.27 23.19
C VAL A 175 -0.71 -3.86 23.32
N MET A 176 -1.47 -3.44 22.31
CA MET A 176 -2.18 -2.16 22.32
C MET A 176 -3.29 -2.15 23.38
N GLN A 177 -4.12 -3.19 23.42
CA GLN A 177 -5.18 -3.36 24.42
C GLN A 177 -4.64 -3.27 25.84
N ARG A 178 -3.58 -4.03 26.15
CA ARG A 178 -2.93 -4.01 27.48
C ARG A 178 -2.49 -2.61 27.86
N TYR A 179 -1.81 -1.91 26.96
CA TYR A 179 -1.32 -0.55 27.20
C TYR A 179 -2.47 0.42 27.50
N TYR A 180 -3.52 0.42 26.67
CA TYR A 180 -4.62 1.38 26.81
C TYR A 180 -5.59 1.05 27.93
N VAL A 181 -5.76 -0.22 28.31
CA VAL A 181 -6.48 -0.60 29.55
C VAL A 181 -5.78 -0.03 30.78
N GLN A 182 -4.44 -0.14 30.85
CA GLN A 182 -3.67 0.45 31.94
C GLN A 182 -3.74 1.98 31.95
N TYR A 183 -3.74 2.60 30.77
CA TYR A 183 -3.86 4.06 30.63
C TYR A 183 -5.23 4.54 31.15
N LEU A 184 -6.30 3.91 30.69
CA LEU A 184 -7.67 4.25 31.06
C LEU A 184 -7.90 4.13 32.57
N ALA A 185 -7.56 2.98 33.16
CA ALA A 185 -7.78 2.73 34.58
C ALA A 185 -6.80 3.50 35.49
N GLY A 186 -5.54 3.64 35.06
CA GLY A 186 -4.46 4.16 35.89
C GLY A 186 -4.26 5.67 35.82
N PHE A 187 -4.65 6.32 34.72
CA PHE A 187 -4.46 7.77 34.54
C PHE A 187 -5.79 8.46 34.18
N ASP A 188 -6.46 8.03 33.12
CA ASP A 188 -7.60 8.78 32.60
C ASP A 188 -8.78 8.80 33.58
N ALA A 189 -9.04 7.68 34.26
CA ALA A 189 -10.05 7.58 35.31
C ALA A 189 -9.82 8.60 36.43
N ILE A 190 -8.57 8.73 36.88
CA ILE A 190 -8.20 9.65 37.97
C ILE A 190 -8.35 11.09 37.51
N ALA A 191 -7.84 11.42 36.33
CA ALA A 191 -7.94 12.76 35.76
C ALA A 191 -9.41 13.16 35.54
N LEU A 192 -10.22 12.27 34.98
CA LEU A 192 -11.64 12.52 34.73
C LEU A 192 -12.40 12.74 36.03
N ASN A 193 -12.19 11.89 37.05
CA ASN A 193 -12.84 12.05 38.34
C ASN A 193 -12.49 13.41 38.99
N GLN A 194 -11.22 13.82 38.92
CA GLN A 194 -10.80 15.14 39.42
C GLN A 194 -11.49 16.29 38.68
N MET A 195 -11.62 16.20 37.34
CA MET A 195 -12.32 17.22 36.56
C MET A 195 -13.81 17.28 36.89
N ILE A 196 -14.47 16.13 37.06
CA ILE A 196 -15.89 16.04 37.43
C ILE A 196 -16.12 16.71 38.79
N GLN A 197 -15.29 16.43 39.79
CA GLN A 197 -15.43 17.03 41.13
C GLN A 197 -15.24 18.55 41.16
N ASN A 198 -14.53 19.11 40.18
CA ASN A 198 -14.30 20.55 40.07
C ASN A 198 -15.40 21.29 39.29
N LEU A 199 -16.40 20.59 38.73
CA LEU A 199 -17.52 21.23 38.04
C LEU A 199 -18.43 21.95 39.04
N GLN A 200 -18.64 23.25 38.83
CA GLN A 200 -19.49 24.06 39.71
C GLN A 200 -20.99 23.77 39.52
N VAL A 201 -21.39 23.47 38.28
CA VAL A 201 -22.78 23.18 37.90
C VAL A 201 -22.76 22.03 36.90
N CYS A 202 -23.45 20.94 37.24
CA CYS A 202 -23.63 19.78 36.37
C CYS A 202 -25.04 19.22 36.64
N PRO A 203 -25.96 19.24 35.67
CA PRO A 203 -27.28 18.64 35.86
C PRO A 203 -27.20 17.11 35.99
N GLU A 204 -28.30 16.51 36.43
CA GLU A 204 -28.35 15.08 36.81
C GLU A 204 -28.00 14.14 35.64
N ASP A 205 -28.51 14.43 34.44
CA ASP A 205 -28.27 13.61 33.25
C ASP A 205 -26.79 13.61 32.84
N GLU A 206 -26.16 14.79 32.76
CA GLU A 206 -24.74 14.95 32.46
C GLU A 206 -23.86 14.33 33.55
N SER A 207 -24.23 14.52 34.82
CA SER A 207 -23.50 13.93 35.94
C SER A 207 -23.57 12.40 35.91
N SER A 208 -24.73 11.83 35.57
CA SER A 208 -24.93 10.39 35.42
C SER A 208 -24.03 9.82 34.32
N ILE A 209 -24.00 10.47 33.15
CA ILE A 209 -23.12 10.08 32.03
C ILE A 209 -21.64 10.12 32.45
N LEU A 210 -21.20 11.23 33.04
CA LEU A 210 -19.80 11.43 33.44
C LEU A 210 -19.37 10.40 34.50
N SER A 211 -20.22 10.13 35.48
CA SER A 211 -19.97 9.09 36.49
C SER A 211 -19.95 7.68 35.89
N SER A 212 -20.89 7.35 34.99
CA SER A 212 -20.90 6.07 34.28
C SER A 212 -19.61 5.84 33.49
N LEU A 213 -19.16 6.86 32.76
CA LEU A 213 -17.93 6.81 31.97
C LEU A 213 -16.72 6.57 32.88
N CYS A 214 -16.58 7.36 33.94
CA CYS A 214 -15.50 7.25 34.92
C CYS A 214 -15.48 5.86 35.60
N ASN A 215 -16.63 5.36 36.04
CA ASN A 215 -16.75 4.04 36.66
C ASN A 215 -16.35 2.92 35.70
N THR A 216 -16.76 3.01 34.43
CA THR A 216 -16.45 1.99 33.43
C THR A 216 -14.95 1.89 33.19
N ILE A 217 -14.27 3.03 33.00
CA ILE A 217 -12.82 3.03 32.74
C ILE A 217 -11.99 2.69 33.99
N THR A 218 -12.48 3.00 35.19
CA THR A 218 -11.81 2.64 36.46
C THR A 218 -11.77 1.13 36.70
N ASN A 219 -12.82 0.42 36.28
CA ASN A 219 -12.97 -1.01 36.53
C ASN A 219 -12.20 -1.90 35.53
N LEU A 220 -11.49 -1.30 34.57
CA LEU A 220 -10.70 -2.05 33.60
C LEU A 220 -9.43 -2.62 34.25
N SER A 221 -9.03 -3.82 33.82
CA SER A 221 -7.79 -4.43 34.29
C SER A 221 -7.10 -5.26 33.21
N VAL A 222 -5.78 -5.38 33.34
CA VAL A 222 -4.95 -6.17 32.42
C VAL A 222 -5.37 -7.64 32.37
N LYS A 223 -5.96 -8.16 33.46
CA LYS A 223 -6.46 -9.53 33.54
C LYS A 223 -7.50 -9.82 32.45
N GLN A 224 -8.37 -8.87 32.15
CA GLN A 224 -9.39 -9.02 31.11
C GLN A 224 -8.77 -9.18 29.71
N VAL A 225 -7.63 -8.52 29.46
CA VAL A 225 -6.87 -8.68 28.20
C VAL A 225 -6.20 -10.05 28.15
N GLU A 226 -5.60 -10.49 29.25
CA GLU A 226 -4.96 -11.81 29.36
C GLU A 226 -5.98 -12.96 29.19
N GLU A 227 -7.22 -12.75 29.64
CA GLU A 227 -8.35 -13.68 29.50
C GLU A 227 -9.07 -13.56 28.14
N ASN A 228 -8.64 -12.66 27.25
CA ASN A 228 -9.28 -12.37 25.96
C ASN A 228 -10.78 -12.01 26.08
N GLU A 229 -11.14 -11.23 27.09
CA GLU A 229 -12.49 -10.71 27.21
C GLU A 229 -12.84 -9.80 26.01
N LEU A 230 -14.09 -9.89 25.56
CA LEU A 230 -14.61 -9.01 24.52
C LEU A 230 -15.03 -7.68 25.15
N PHE A 231 -14.28 -6.63 24.83
CA PHE A 231 -14.61 -5.27 25.25
C PHE A 231 -15.68 -4.65 24.33
N ASP A 232 -16.55 -3.82 24.89
CA ASP A 232 -17.51 -3.01 24.13
C ASP A 232 -17.69 -1.64 24.78
N PHE A 233 -17.15 -0.62 24.13
CA PHE A 233 -17.20 0.78 24.56
C PHE A 233 -18.08 1.64 23.63
N ARG A 234 -18.94 1.03 22.82
CA ARG A 234 -19.89 1.78 21.97
C ARG A 234 -20.79 2.70 22.79
N ALA A 235 -21.23 2.23 23.97
CA ALA A 235 -22.03 3.02 24.89
C ALA A 235 -21.29 4.29 25.36
N ILE A 236 -20.04 4.15 25.82
CA ILE A 236 -19.20 5.30 26.22
C ILE A 236 -19.08 6.33 25.09
N ARG A 237 -18.76 5.85 23.87
CA ARG A 237 -18.57 6.73 22.72
C ARG A 237 -19.86 7.47 22.33
N LEU A 238 -21.00 6.79 22.41
CA LEU A 238 -22.30 7.38 22.12
C LEU A 238 -22.75 8.35 23.23
N ASP A 239 -22.49 8.03 24.49
CA ASP A 239 -22.80 8.91 25.62
C ASP A 239 -21.93 10.16 25.60
N TRP A 240 -20.67 10.07 25.18
CA TRP A 240 -19.86 11.26 24.91
C TRP A 240 -20.50 12.14 23.82
N PHE A 241 -20.99 11.54 22.75
CA PHE A 241 -21.69 12.30 21.70
C PHE A 241 -22.99 12.94 22.23
N ARG A 242 -23.78 12.22 23.04
CA ARG A 242 -24.96 12.79 23.71
C ARG A 242 -24.58 13.98 24.61
N LEU A 243 -23.52 13.82 25.40
CA LEU A 243 -23.03 14.88 26.28
C LEU A 243 -22.60 16.12 25.48
N GLN A 244 -21.92 15.96 24.35
CA GLN A 244 -21.61 17.07 23.45
C GLN A 244 -22.88 17.78 22.98
N ALA A 245 -23.93 17.04 22.61
CA ALA A 245 -25.20 17.64 22.18
C ALA A 245 -25.88 18.41 23.33
N TYR A 246 -25.90 17.86 24.55
CA TYR A 246 -26.50 18.52 25.72
C TYR A 246 -25.75 19.80 26.11
N THR A 247 -24.42 19.80 25.97
CA THR A 247 -23.55 20.86 26.49
C THR A 247 -23.13 21.92 25.47
N THR A 248 -23.53 21.77 24.21
CA THR A 248 -23.20 22.71 23.12
C THR A 248 -24.38 23.58 22.67
N VAL A 249 -25.61 23.25 23.11
CA VAL A 249 -26.78 24.08 22.80
C VAL A 249 -26.79 25.39 23.59
N SER A 250 -27.47 26.40 23.04
CA SER A 250 -27.63 27.70 23.70
C SER A 250 -28.32 27.52 25.06
N LYS A 251 -27.78 28.18 26.10
CA LYS A 251 -28.28 28.16 27.49
C LYS A 251 -28.18 26.79 28.19
N SER A 252 -27.29 25.91 27.73
CA SER A 252 -26.93 24.73 28.53
C SER A 252 -26.40 25.15 29.91
N PRO A 253 -26.83 24.49 31.01
CA PRO A 253 -26.27 24.73 32.34
C PRO A 253 -24.78 24.38 32.42
N LEU A 254 -24.36 23.31 31.74
CA LEU A 254 -22.96 22.93 31.57
C LEU A 254 -22.51 23.31 30.16
N VAL A 255 -21.66 24.33 30.04
CA VAL A 255 -21.21 24.84 28.75
C VAL A 255 -19.86 24.22 28.38
N LEU A 256 -19.82 23.39 27.34
CA LEU A 256 -18.59 22.70 26.93
C LEU A 256 -17.51 23.66 26.43
N ALA A 257 -17.92 24.75 25.80
CA ALA A 257 -17.00 25.77 25.28
C ALA A 257 -16.17 26.47 26.38
N GLU A 258 -16.67 26.48 27.61
CA GLU A 258 -16.00 26.99 28.82
C GLU A 258 -15.19 25.90 29.53
N ASN A 259 -15.51 24.61 29.29
CA ASN A 259 -14.87 23.44 29.88
C ASN A 259 -14.04 22.66 28.85
N ARG A 260 -13.15 23.34 28.14
CA ARG A 260 -12.41 22.76 27.00
C ARG A 260 -11.48 21.63 27.38
N ASP A 261 -10.86 21.70 28.55
CA ASP A 261 -9.95 20.67 29.02
C ASP A 261 -10.70 19.35 29.31
N LEU A 262 -11.94 19.45 29.79
CA LEU A 262 -12.81 18.28 30.01
C LEU A 262 -13.15 17.63 28.67
N ALA A 263 -13.53 18.44 27.68
CA ALA A 263 -13.80 17.95 26.33
C ALA A 263 -12.56 17.25 25.73
N SER A 264 -11.39 17.88 25.84
CA SER A 264 -10.13 17.33 25.33
C SER A 264 -9.73 16.02 26.03
N LEU A 265 -9.98 15.92 27.34
CA LEU A 265 -9.72 14.69 28.09
C LEU A 265 -10.66 13.57 27.65
N ILE A 266 -11.97 13.85 27.52
CA ILE A 266 -12.94 12.82 27.08
C ILE A 266 -12.69 12.40 25.63
N ASP A 267 -12.31 13.31 24.74
CA ASP A 267 -11.88 12.97 23.37
C ASP A 267 -10.67 12.02 23.38
N THR A 268 -9.71 12.26 24.27
CA THR A 268 -8.55 11.40 24.46
C THR A 268 -8.94 10.03 25.00
N ILE A 269 -9.84 9.98 25.99
CA ILE A 269 -10.42 8.74 26.52
C ILE A 269 -11.12 7.95 25.41
N VAL A 270 -11.93 8.62 24.58
CA VAL A 270 -12.61 7.97 23.46
C VAL A 270 -11.61 7.38 22.48
N PHE A 271 -10.52 8.09 22.17
CA PHE A 271 -9.43 7.52 21.38
C PHE A 271 -8.82 6.28 22.07
N HIS A 272 -8.54 6.33 23.36
CA HIS A 272 -8.00 5.20 24.12
C HIS A 272 -8.95 3.98 24.12
N THR A 273 -10.26 4.19 24.25
CA THR A 273 -11.23 3.09 24.15
C THR A 273 -11.17 2.41 22.78
N LYS A 274 -11.04 3.19 21.69
CA LYS A 274 -10.93 2.63 20.33
C LYS A 274 -9.69 1.75 20.14
N MET A 275 -8.62 1.99 20.90
CA MET A 275 -7.41 1.16 20.86
C MET A 275 -7.60 -0.22 21.51
N ILE A 276 -8.77 -0.45 22.12
CA ILE A 276 -9.10 -1.70 22.80
C ILE A 276 -10.12 -2.51 21.99
N ASP A 277 -11.24 -1.90 21.62
CA ASP A 277 -12.41 -2.59 21.04
C ASP A 277 -12.76 -2.18 19.59
N TYR A 278 -11.98 -1.30 18.96
CA TYR A 278 -12.33 -0.68 17.67
C TYR A 278 -11.13 -0.60 16.70
N LEU A 279 -10.15 -1.51 16.87
CA LEU A 279 -8.90 -1.50 16.12
C LEU A 279 -9.11 -1.82 14.63
N ASP A 280 -10.01 -2.74 14.29
CA ASP A 280 -10.25 -3.08 12.89
C ASP A 280 -10.98 -1.94 12.16
N GLU A 281 -11.97 -1.34 12.80
CA GLU A 281 -12.71 -0.22 12.23
C GLU A 281 -11.85 1.03 12.09
N ILE A 282 -10.95 1.33 13.03
CA ILE A 282 -10.02 2.46 12.86
C ILE A 282 -9.01 2.18 11.72
N LEU A 283 -8.60 0.93 11.51
CA LEU A 283 -7.78 0.59 10.34
C LEU A 283 -8.55 0.84 9.04
N VAL A 284 -9.84 0.48 8.98
CA VAL A 284 -10.71 0.81 7.84
C VAL A 284 -10.82 2.33 7.68
N GLU A 285 -11.17 3.05 8.76
CA GLU A 285 -11.33 4.51 8.77
C GLU A 285 -10.06 5.26 8.32
N THR A 286 -8.88 4.69 8.52
CA THR A 286 -7.60 5.40 8.29
C THR A 286 -6.83 4.92 7.06
N SER A 287 -7.12 3.73 6.52
CA SER A 287 -6.30 3.13 5.45
C SER A 287 -7.05 2.30 4.39
N ASP A 288 -8.38 2.34 4.38
CA ASP A 288 -9.16 1.58 3.40
C ASP A 288 -9.09 2.15 1.97
N PHE A 289 -9.16 1.24 0.99
CA PHE A 289 -9.10 1.53 -0.44
C PHE A 289 -10.28 0.88 -1.17
N PHE A 290 -11.03 1.66 -1.97
CA PHE A 290 -11.99 1.09 -2.91
C PHE A 290 -11.29 0.72 -4.24
N TYR A 291 -11.86 -0.24 -4.97
CA TYR A 291 -11.32 -0.66 -6.26
C TYR A 291 -11.32 0.49 -7.28
N SER A 292 -10.15 0.76 -7.86
CA SER A 292 -10.04 1.58 -9.07
C SER A 292 -9.27 0.80 -10.13
N LYS A 293 -9.73 0.91 -11.39
CA LYS A 293 -9.08 0.27 -12.55
C LYS A 293 -7.61 0.66 -12.67
N ILE A 294 -7.25 1.86 -12.23
CA ILE A 294 -5.86 2.33 -12.23
C ILE A 294 -4.91 1.43 -11.43
N PHE A 295 -5.41 0.66 -10.46
CA PHE A 295 -4.57 -0.30 -9.73
C PHE A 295 -4.05 -1.41 -10.65
N GLU A 296 -4.80 -1.80 -11.67
CA GLU A 296 -4.33 -2.78 -12.66
C GLU A 296 -3.20 -2.20 -13.50
N ASP A 297 -3.35 -0.95 -13.96
CA ASP A 297 -2.31 -0.25 -14.72
C ASP A 297 -1.04 -0.06 -13.86
N GLN A 298 -1.18 0.32 -12.59
CA GLN A 298 -0.06 0.46 -11.65
C GLN A 298 0.60 -0.88 -11.32
N PHE A 299 -0.16 -1.98 -11.27
CA PHE A 299 0.39 -3.32 -11.10
C PHE A 299 1.27 -3.73 -12.29
N HIS A 300 0.80 -3.53 -13.53
CA HIS A 300 1.60 -3.84 -14.71
C HIS A 300 2.86 -2.95 -14.80
N MET A 301 2.72 -1.66 -14.48
CA MET A 301 3.89 -0.77 -14.37
C MET A 301 4.89 -1.22 -13.29
N CYS A 302 4.41 -1.84 -12.21
CA CYS A 302 5.26 -2.39 -11.16
C CYS A 302 6.10 -3.55 -11.71
N LEU A 303 5.49 -4.51 -12.42
CA LEU A 303 6.17 -5.67 -13.01
C LEU A 303 7.33 -5.27 -13.94
N GLU A 304 7.16 -4.19 -14.70
CA GLU A 304 8.18 -3.66 -15.62
C GLU A 304 9.39 -3.04 -14.90
N PHE A 305 9.30 -2.78 -13.59
CA PHE A 305 10.32 -2.07 -12.83
C PHE A 305 10.83 -2.91 -11.64
N PRO A 306 11.92 -3.70 -11.82
CA PRO A 306 12.37 -4.69 -10.84
C PRO A 306 12.58 -4.19 -9.41
N ALA A 307 13.00 -2.94 -9.23
CA ALA A 307 13.19 -2.33 -7.91
C ALA A 307 11.89 -2.12 -7.12
N GLN A 308 10.72 -2.28 -7.76
CA GLN A 308 9.41 -2.21 -7.13
C GLN A 308 8.70 -3.57 -7.05
N ASN A 309 9.19 -4.59 -7.76
CA ASN A 309 8.63 -5.96 -7.70
C ASN A 309 8.56 -6.50 -6.26
N ARG A 310 9.46 -6.06 -5.39
CA ARG A 310 9.44 -6.35 -3.95
C ARG A 310 8.08 -6.06 -3.29
N TYR A 311 7.43 -4.99 -3.73
CA TYR A 311 6.25 -4.41 -3.11
C TYR A 311 4.96 -4.80 -3.83
N ILE A 312 5.05 -5.58 -4.91
CA ILE A 312 3.90 -5.89 -5.78
C ILE A 312 2.79 -6.67 -5.07
N VAL A 313 3.10 -7.39 -3.99
CA VAL A 313 2.12 -8.08 -3.14
C VAL A 313 1.11 -7.12 -2.48
N ALA A 314 1.39 -5.82 -2.44
CA ALA A 314 0.44 -4.82 -1.95
C ALA A 314 -0.88 -4.81 -2.75
N PHE A 315 -0.83 -5.06 -4.07
CA PHE A 315 -2.01 -5.07 -4.93
C PHE A 315 -3.01 -6.20 -4.61
N PRO A 316 -2.61 -7.48 -4.50
CA PRO A 316 -3.51 -8.54 -4.06
C PRO A 316 -3.98 -8.36 -2.61
N LEU A 317 -3.15 -7.79 -1.70
CA LEU A 317 -3.57 -7.50 -0.33
C LEU A 317 -4.73 -6.48 -0.26
N ILE A 318 -4.65 -5.41 -1.05
CA ILE A 318 -5.68 -4.36 -1.11
C ILE A 318 -7.01 -4.88 -1.65
N CYS A 319 -7.04 -5.98 -2.40
CA CYS A 319 -8.31 -6.59 -2.82
C CYS A 319 -9.19 -6.99 -1.63
N GLY A 320 -8.59 -7.26 -0.45
CA GLY A 320 -9.32 -7.50 0.80
C GLY A 320 -10.06 -6.27 1.34
N HIS A 321 -9.77 -5.07 0.83
CA HIS A 321 -10.40 -3.81 1.25
C HIS A 321 -11.74 -3.58 0.55
N PHE A 322 -11.98 -4.21 -0.60
CA PHE A 322 -13.14 -3.84 -1.44
C PHE A 322 -14.49 -4.14 -0.78
N GLN A 323 -14.54 -5.05 0.20
CA GLN A 323 -15.75 -5.27 0.98
C GLN A 323 -16.18 -4.03 1.80
N SER A 324 -15.22 -3.21 2.22
CA SER A 324 -15.44 -2.04 3.08
C SER A 324 -16.21 -0.91 2.36
N CYS A 325 -16.24 -0.90 1.03
CA CYS A 325 -16.95 0.13 0.28
C CYS A 325 -18.44 -0.17 0.08
N THR A 326 -18.92 -1.32 0.58
CA THR A 326 -20.33 -1.72 0.51
C THR A 326 -21.13 -1.13 1.66
N HIS A 327 -22.43 -0.88 1.44
CA HIS A 327 -23.34 -0.41 2.47
C HIS A 327 -24.55 -1.33 2.57
N GLU A 328 -25.08 -1.54 3.78
CA GLU A 328 -26.27 -2.35 4.04
C GLU A 328 -27.54 -1.87 3.32
N LEU A 329 -27.56 -0.61 2.84
CA LEU A 329 -28.69 0.01 2.15
C LEU A 329 -28.59 -0.15 0.63
N CYS A 330 -27.48 -0.72 0.13
CA CYS A 330 -27.26 -1.02 -1.27
C CYS A 330 -26.70 -2.46 -1.39
N PRO A 331 -27.46 -3.50 -0.98
CA PRO A 331 -27.02 -4.88 -1.09
C PRO A 331 -26.80 -5.35 -2.54
N GLU A 332 -27.40 -4.67 -3.51
CA GLU A 332 -27.38 -5.03 -4.94
C GLU A 332 -25.96 -4.96 -5.53
N GLU A 333 -25.15 -4.00 -5.11
CA GLU A 333 -23.76 -3.87 -5.59
C GLU A 333 -22.78 -4.85 -4.91
N ARG A 334 -23.15 -5.39 -3.74
CA ARG A 334 -22.26 -6.20 -2.90
C ARG A 334 -21.72 -7.42 -3.65
N HIS A 335 -22.59 -8.13 -4.37
CA HIS A 335 -22.19 -9.30 -5.15
C HIS A 335 -21.24 -8.93 -6.29
N HIS A 336 -21.51 -7.83 -7.00
CA HIS A 336 -20.64 -7.37 -8.10
C HIS A 336 -19.25 -6.97 -7.60
N ILE A 337 -19.16 -6.26 -6.47
CA ILE A 337 -17.89 -5.87 -5.86
C ILE A 337 -17.11 -7.09 -5.40
N ARG A 338 -17.79 -8.09 -4.81
CA ARG A 338 -17.18 -9.36 -4.43
C ARG A 338 -16.55 -10.06 -5.62
N GLU A 339 -17.33 -10.35 -6.67
CA GLU A 339 -16.83 -11.06 -7.85
C GLU A 339 -15.67 -10.29 -8.52
N ARG A 340 -15.72 -8.96 -8.54
CA ARG A 340 -14.60 -8.15 -9.03
C ARG A 340 -13.35 -8.32 -8.17
N SER A 341 -13.48 -8.25 -6.84
CA SER A 341 -12.33 -8.42 -5.93
C SER A 341 -11.67 -9.79 -6.09
N LEU A 342 -12.45 -10.87 -6.25
CA LEU A 342 -11.97 -12.23 -6.43
C LEU A 342 -11.30 -12.41 -7.80
N SER A 343 -11.88 -11.84 -8.85
CA SER A 343 -11.27 -11.86 -10.19
C SER A 343 -9.94 -11.11 -10.22
N VAL A 344 -9.85 -9.96 -9.57
CA VAL A 344 -8.66 -9.10 -9.58
C VAL A 344 -7.52 -9.69 -8.74
N VAL A 345 -7.80 -10.19 -7.53
CA VAL A 345 -6.78 -10.86 -6.71
C VAL A 345 -6.20 -12.09 -7.42
N ASN A 346 -7.06 -12.89 -8.06
CA ASN A 346 -6.61 -14.04 -8.83
C ASN A 346 -5.72 -13.62 -10.01
N MET A 347 -6.09 -12.56 -10.72
CA MET A 347 -5.29 -12.02 -11.82
C MET A 347 -3.91 -11.54 -11.33
N PHE A 348 -3.84 -10.78 -10.24
CA PHE A 348 -2.57 -10.30 -9.71
C PHE A 348 -1.65 -11.44 -9.30
N LEU A 349 -2.16 -12.44 -8.57
CA LEU A 349 -1.36 -13.58 -8.12
C LEU A 349 -0.88 -14.45 -9.30
N ASP A 350 -1.74 -14.66 -10.30
CA ASP A 350 -1.39 -15.40 -11.50
C ASP A 350 -0.30 -14.70 -12.33
N GLU A 351 -0.40 -13.38 -12.54
CA GLU A 351 0.60 -12.61 -13.27
C GLU A 351 1.94 -12.51 -12.52
N MET A 352 1.91 -12.35 -11.18
CA MET A 352 3.13 -12.45 -10.36
C MET A 352 3.83 -13.80 -10.53
N ALA A 353 3.07 -14.89 -10.49
CA ALA A 353 3.62 -16.24 -10.64
C ALA A 353 4.15 -16.50 -12.05
N LYS A 354 3.43 -16.03 -13.09
CA LYS A 354 3.88 -16.11 -14.49
C LYS A 354 5.20 -15.38 -14.70
N GLU A 355 5.35 -14.19 -14.15
CA GLU A 355 6.57 -13.41 -14.31
C GLU A 355 7.76 -14.09 -13.60
N ALA A 356 7.57 -14.59 -12.38
CA ALA A 356 8.58 -15.38 -11.69
C ALA A 356 8.98 -16.63 -12.50
N LYS A 357 8.00 -17.35 -13.05
CA LYS A 357 8.22 -18.50 -13.93
C LYS A 357 8.98 -18.11 -15.21
N ASN A 358 8.68 -16.97 -15.83
CA ASN A 358 9.40 -16.49 -17.02
C ASN A 358 10.87 -16.17 -16.71
N ILE A 359 11.13 -15.52 -15.58
CA ILE A 359 12.50 -15.22 -15.11
C ILE A 359 13.26 -16.52 -14.84
N ILE A 360 12.65 -17.47 -14.11
CA ILE A 360 13.25 -18.79 -13.82
C ILE A 360 13.55 -19.55 -15.12
N THR A 361 12.64 -19.54 -16.09
CA THR A 361 12.84 -20.19 -17.39
C THR A 361 14.05 -19.61 -18.11
N THR A 362 14.18 -18.28 -18.12
CA THR A 362 15.33 -17.60 -18.74
C THR A 362 16.64 -17.96 -18.03
N ILE A 363 16.63 -18.05 -16.70
CA ILE A 363 17.80 -18.50 -15.92
C ILE A 363 18.14 -19.95 -16.27
N CYS A 364 17.14 -20.84 -16.38
CA CYS A 364 17.35 -22.22 -16.79
C CYS A 364 17.99 -22.32 -18.18
N ASP A 365 17.54 -21.53 -19.15
CA ASP A 365 18.09 -21.52 -20.50
C ASP A 365 19.57 -21.08 -20.51
N GLU A 366 19.91 -20.01 -19.79
CA GLU A 366 21.29 -19.55 -19.63
C GLU A 366 22.17 -20.62 -18.93
N GLN A 367 21.64 -21.31 -17.93
CA GLN A 367 22.34 -22.40 -17.23
C GLN A 367 22.51 -23.65 -18.12
N CYS A 368 21.54 -23.95 -18.98
CA CYS A 368 21.67 -25.00 -19.99
C CYS A 368 22.77 -24.65 -21.01
N LEU A 369 22.82 -23.39 -21.47
CA LEU A 369 23.89 -22.92 -22.37
C LEU A 369 25.28 -23.00 -21.72
N MET A 370 25.39 -22.64 -20.45
CA MET A 370 26.64 -22.78 -19.70
C MET A 370 27.04 -24.25 -19.51
N SER A 371 26.07 -25.12 -19.25
CA SER A 371 26.29 -26.57 -19.13
C SER A 371 26.68 -27.21 -20.46
N ASP A 372 26.11 -26.76 -21.59
CA ASP A 372 26.50 -27.22 -22.92
C ASP A 372 27.98 -26.91 -23.22
N LYS A 373 28.48 -25.73 -22.83
CA LYS A 373 29.90 -25.34 -23.00
C LYS A 373 30.88 -26.28 -22.30
N LEU A 374 30.41 -27.07 -21.32
CA LEU A 374 31.22 -28.06 -20.60
C LEU A 374 31.25 -29.43 -21.30
N LEU A 375 30.47 -29.63 -22.36
CA LEU A 375 30.45 -30.89 -23.08
C LEU A 375 31.76 -31.16 -23.82
N PRO A 376 32.20 -32.44 -23.91
CA PRO A 376 33.47 -32.80 -24.57
C PRO A 376 33.60 -32.33 -26.02
N LYS A 377 32.48 -32.08 -26.72
CA LYS A 377 32.46 -31.59 -28.11
C LYS A 377 33.20 -30.26 -28.28
N HIS A 378 33.19 -29.40 -27.26
CA HIS A 378 33.86 -28.09 -27.30
C HIS A 378 35.39 -28.19 -27.12
N CYS A 379 35.90 -29.32 -26.63
CA CYS A 379 37.34 -29.56 -26.49
C CYS A 379 38.05 -29.86 -27.82
N ALA A 380 37.30 -30.20 -28.88
CA ALA A 380 37.88 -30.60 -30.17
C ALA A 380 38.81 -29.53 -30.78
N ILE A 381 38.45 -28.24 -30.63
CA ILE A 381 39.26 -27.13 -31.13
C ILE A 381 40.58 -27.03 -30.37
N LEU A 382 40.56 -27.20 -29.03
CA LEU A 382 41.75 -27.19 -28.19
C LEU A 382 42.71 -28.33 -28.56
N ILE A 383 42.18 -29.53 -28.78
CA ILE A 383 42.97 -30.70 -29.23
C ILE A 383 43.60 -30.40 -30.60
N SER A 384 42.83 -29.89 -31.56
CA SER A 384 43.31 -29.52 -32.89
C SER A 384 44.42 -28.47 -32.84
N GLN A 385 44.30 -27.45 -31.99
CA GLN A 385 45.34 -26.43 -31.80
C GLN A 385 46.65 -27.03 -31.27
N VAL A 386 46.60 -27.97 -30.33
CA VAL A 386 47.79 -28.64 -29.79
C VAL A 386 48.43 -29.56 -30.83
N VAL A 387 47.64 -30.35 -31.55
CA VAL A 387 48.13 -31.28 -32.59
C VAL A 387 48.74 -30.52 -33.78
N ASN A 388 48.11 -29.43 -34.23
CA ASN A 388 48.61 -28.64 -35.36
C ASN A 388 49.82 -27.76 -35.01
N ARG A 389 49.98 -27.34 -33.74
CA ARG A 389 51.21 -26.68 -33.26
C ARG A 389 52.42 -27.62 -33.34
N LYS A 390 52.23 -28.94 -33.14
CA LYS A 390 53.30 -29.93 -33.32
C LYS A 390 53.69 -30.16 -34.78
N LYS A 391 52.90 -29.69 -35.76
CA LYS A 391 53.09 -29.94 -37.20
C LYS A 391 53.55 -28.72 -38.02
N LYS A 392 53.63 -27.50 -37.46
CA LYS A 392 53.97 -26.27 -38.22
C LYS A 392 55.32 -25.67 -37.84
N ASP A 393 56.24 -25.67 -38.80
CA ASP A 393 57.36 -24.73 -38.88
C ASP A 393 56.85 -23.31 -39.24
N LYS A 394 57.27 -22.33 -38.44
CA LYS A 394 57.42 -20.89 -38.74
C LYS A 394 56.31 -20.14 -39.52
N ASN A 395 55.03 -20.23 -39.14
CA ASN A 395 54.08 -19.15 -39.47
C ASN A 395 52.99 -18.96 -38.40
N LYS A 396 53.15 -17.92 -37.57
CA LYS A 396 52.22 -17.50 -36.50
C LYS A 396 50.97 -16.85 -37.11
N LYS A 397 49.93 -17.62 -37.39
CA LYS A 397 48.55 -17.08 -37.32
C LYS A 397 48.14 -17.11 -35.85
N ILE A 398 47.78 -15.95 -35.31
CA ILE A 398 47.22 -15.82 -33.96
C ILE A 398 45.92 -16.64 -33.95
N ALA A 399 45.91 -17.75 -33.21
CA ALA A 399 44.72 -18.56 -33.05
C ALA A 399 43.67 -17.77 -32.25
N PRO A 400 42.37 -17.86 -32.58
CA PRO A 400 41.33 -17.20 -31.80
C PRO A 400 41.38 -17.69 -30.35
N GLU A 401 41.38 -16.74 -29.41
CA GLU A 401 41.37 -17.02 -27.99
C GLU A 401 39.99 -17.56 -27.59
N ILE A 402 39.94 -18.82 -27.15
CA ILE A 402 38.71 -19.45 -26.69
C ILE A 402 38.54 -19.09 -25.23
N ALA A 403 37.50 -18.32 -24.92
CA ALA A 403 37.11 -18.03 -23.54
C ALA A 403 36.83 -19.35 -22.82
N LYS A 404 37.51 -19.60 -21.71
CA LYS A 404 37.30 -20.79 -20.90
C LYS A 404 36.00 -20.66 -20.10
N PRO A 405 35.20 -21.72 -19.95
CA PRO A 405 34.08 -21.72 -19.00
C PRO A 405 34.55 -21.29 -17.60
N GLY A 406 33.77 -20.43 -16.95
CA GLY A 406 34.09 -19.78 -15.68
C GLY A 406 34.63 -18.35 -15.83
N VAL A 407 35.02 -17.90 -17.02
CA VAL A 407 35.40 -16.49 -17.26
C VAL A 407 34.20 -15.57 -17.06
N GLU A 408 33.01 -16.02 -17.45
CA GLU A 408 31.73 -15.32 -17.24
C GLU A 408 31.43 -15.06 -15.76
N SER A 409 31.98 -15.86 -14.85
CA SER A 409 31.81 -15.73 -13.40
C SER A 409 32.90 -14.87 -12.75
N TYR A 410 33.96 -14.52 -13.47
CA TYR A 410 35.02 -13.67 -12.94
C TYR A 410 34.60 -12.20 -12.95
N ARG A 411 33.98 -11.77 -11.85
CA ARG A 411 33.51 -10.38 -11.70
C ARG A 411 34.63 -9.44 -11.30
N LYS A 412 34.79 -8.36 -12.06
CA LYS A 412 35.73 -7.26 -11.74
C LYS A 412 35.10 -6.16 -10.89
N THR A 413 33.87 -5.77 -11.21
CA THR A 413 33.09 -4.76 -10.49
C THR A 413 31.62 -5.16 -10.41
N ARG A 414 30.88 -4.65 -9.41
CA ARG A 414 29.42 -4.85 -9.28
C ARG A 414 28.61 -3.81 -10.04
N GLU A 415 29.25 -2.77 -10.58
CA GLU A 415 28.60 -1.74 -11.39
C GLU A 415 28.20 -2.30 -12.77
N ASP A 416 28.96 -3.27 -13.29
CA ASP A 416 28.68 -3.95 -14.55
C ASP A 416 27.71 -5.12 -14.32
N LEU A 417 26.41 -4.83 -14.38
CA LEU A 417 25.36 -5.85 -14.22
C LEU A 417 25.21 -6.70 -15.49
N THR A 418 25.49 -8.01 -15.35
CA THR A 418 25.24 -9.01 -16.39
C THR A 418 23.74 -9.29 -16.55
N THR A 419 23.35 -10.00 -17.62
CA THR A 419 21.96 -10.49 -17.76
C THR A 419 21.56 -11.37 -16.58
N MET A 420 22.44 -12.28 -16.15
CA MET A 420 22.20 -13.13 -14.98
C MET A 420 22.02 -12.32 -13.69
N ASP A 421 22.74 -11.22 -13.51
CA ASP A 421 22.54 -10.33 -12.36
C ASP A 421 21.13 -9.77 -12.32
N LYS A 422 20.67 -9.21 -13.46
CA LYS A 422 19.35 -8.61 -13.57
C LYS A 422 18.24 -9.63 -13.32
N LEU A 423 18.38 -10.83 -13.88
CA LEU A 423 17.43 -11.94 -13.68
C LEU A 423 17.38 -12.37 -12.21
N HIS A 424 18.53 -12.60 -11.56
CA HIS A 424 18.54 -12.99 -10.14
C HIS A 424 18.04 -11.88 -9.22
N MET A 425 18.34 -10.61 -9.51
CA MET A 425 17.78 -9.48 -8.75
C MET A 425 16.26 -9.45 -8.87
N ALA A 426 15.73 -9.51 -10.10
CA ALA A 426 14.28 -9.52 -10.34
C ALA A 426 13.60 -10.73 -9.67
N LEU A 427 14.19 -11.93 -9.78
CA LEU A 427 13.69 -13.14 -9.13
C LEU A 427 13.67 -12.98 -7.61
N THR A 428 14.74 -12.45 -7.01
CA THR A 428 14.84 -12.27 -5.56
C THR A 428 13.74 -11.34 -5.04
N GLU A 429 13.51 -10.21 -5.70
CA GLU A 429 12.48 -9.26 -5.28
C GLU A 429 11.06 -9.80 -5.46
N LEU A 430 10.81 -10.49 -6.57
CA LEU A 430 9.48 -11.07 -6.83
C LEU A 430 9.19 -12.28 -5.92
N CYS A 431 10.17 -13.14 -5.67
CA CYS A 431 10.05 -14.22 -4.70
C CYS A 431 9.83 -13.69 -3.29
N PHE A 432 10.47 -12.57 -2.90
CA PHE A 432 10.15 -11.91 -1.63
C PHE A 432 8.66 -11.54 -1.56
N ALA A 433 8.11 -10.93 -2.62
CA ALA A 433 6.71 -10.53 -2.66
C ALA A 433 5.76 -11.73 -2.60
N ILE A 434 6.00 -12.78 -3.39
CA ILE A 434 5.20 -14.03 -3.37
C ILE A 434 5.27 -14.70 -1.99
N ASN A 435 6.42 -14.60 -1.32
CA ASN A 435 6.66 -15.22 -0.03
C ASN A 435 6.27 -14.34 1.18
N PHE A 436 5.82 -13.10 0.94
CA PHE A 436 5.58 -12.13 2.00
C PHE A 436 4.51 -12.60 3.00
N CYS A 437 3.46 -13.25 2.50
CA CYS A 437 2.40 -13.85 3.31
C CYS A 437 2.09 -15.26 2.83
N SER A 438 1.72 -16.16 3.75
CA SER A 438 1.32 -17.52 3.40
C SER A 438 -0.04 -17.56 2.71
N THR A 439 -0.94 -16.67 3.13
CA THR A 439 -2.31 -16.58 2.64
C THR A 439 -2.76 -15.12 2.57
N ILE A 440 -3.66 -14.84 1.61
CA ILE A 440 -4.36 -13.58 1.44
C ILE A 440 -5.85 -13.87 1.53
N ASN A 441 -6.55 -13.23 2.46
CA ASN A 441 -8.00 -13.39 2.62
C ASN A 441 -8.71 -12.24 1.89
N VAL A 442 -9.60 -12.59 0.97
CA VAL A 442 -10.44 -11.66 0.22
C VAL A 442 -11.88 -12.15 0.36
N TRP A 443 -12.69 -11.43 1.13
CA TRP A 443 -13.99 -11.90 1.60
C TRP A 443 -13.85 -13.22 2.38
N GLU A 444 -14.73 -14.19 2.15
CA GLU A 444 -14.65 -15.53 2.72
C GLU A 444 -13.65 -16.48 2.01
N TYR A 445 -12.90 -16.00 1.01
CA TYR A 445 -11.98 -16.81 0.22
C TYR A 445 -10.53 -16.59 0.65
N THR A 446 -9.77 -17.69 0.67
CA THR A 446 -8.34 -17.70 1.01
C THR A 446 -7.52 -18.04 -0.23
N PHE A 447 -6.57 -17.19 -0.55
CA PHE A 447 -5.64 -17.34 -1.67
C PHE A 447 -4.24 -17.62 -1.13
N ALA A 448 -3.52 -18.57 -1.73
CA ALA A 448 -2.16 -18.91 -1.34
C ALA A 448 -1.18 -18.54 -2.48
N PRO A 449 -0.45 -17.40 -2.38
CA PRO A 449 0.41 -16.92 -3.48
C PRO A 449 1.43 -17.96 -3.98
N ARG A 450 1.97 -18.78 -3.07
CA ARG A 450 2.97 -19.81 -3.41
C ARG A 450 2.41 -20.92 -4.31
N GLU A 451 1.13 -21.26 -4.17
CA GLU A 451 0.49 -22.32 -4.96
C GLU A 451 0.42 -21.93 -6.45
N TYR A 452 0.20 -20.65 -6.75
CA TYR A 452 0.24 -20.14 -8.12
C TYR A 452 1.60 -20.39 -8.76
N LEU A 453 2.71 -20.06 -8.06
CA LEU A 453 4.05 -20.30 -8.60
C LEU A 453 4.32 -21.79 -8.78
N THR A 454 3.94 -22.63 -7.81
CA THR A 454 4.13 -24.08 -7.85
C THR A 454 3.47 -24.67 -9.11
N GLN A 455 2.19 -24.36 -9.33
CA GLN A 455 1.46 -24.82 -10.51
C GLN A 455 2.10 -24.35 -11.84
N HIS A 456 2.57 -23.10 -11.90
CA HIS A 456 3.26 -22.59 -13.09
C HIS A 456 4.60 -23.30 -13.34
N LEU A 457 5.37 -23.59 -12.29
CA LEU A 457 6.65 -24.27 -12.42
C LEU A 457 6.50 -25.74 -12.82
N GLU A 458 5.53 -26.46 -12.25
CA GLU A 458 5.23 -27.85 -12.64
C GLU A 458 4.88 -27.95 -14.13
N ASN A 459 3.95 -27.11 -14.59
CA ASN A 459 3.53 -27.06 -15.98
C ASN A 459 4.69 -26.67 -16.91
N GLN A 460 5.48 -25.65 -16.52
CA GLN A 460 6.61 -25.19 -17.30
C GLN A 460 7.71 -26.26 -17.39
N PHE A 461 8.00 -26.97 -16.30
CA PHE A 461 9.02 -28.02 -16.30
C PHE A 461 8.60 -29.20 -17.19
N ALA A 462 7.32 -29.61 -17.15
CA ALA A 462 6.79 -30.63 -18.04
C ALA A 462 6.90 -30.23 -19.53
N GLN A 463 6.56 -28.98 -19.85
CA GLN A 463 6.70 -28.43 -21.21
C GLN A 463 8.16 -28.33 -21.65
N ALA A 464 9.05 -27.83 -20.78
CA ALA A 464 10.47 -27.72 -21.05
C ALA A 464 11.10 -29.11 -21.29
N LEU A 465 10.73 -30.13 -20.51
CA LEU A 465 11.19 -31.50 -20.73
C LEU A 465 10.77 -32.01 -22.12
N GLY A 466 9.51 -31.81 -22.51
CA GLY A 466 9.04 -32.15 -23.85
C GLY A 466 9.80 -31.42 -24.97
N GLY A 467 10.08 -30.13 -24.78
CA GLY A 467 10.86 -29.31 -25.71
C GLY A 467 12.32 -29.77 -25.82
N MET A 468 12.98 -30.06 -24.70
CA MET A 468 14.40 -30.48 -24.66
C MET A 468 14.66 -31.82 -25.35
N VAL A 469 13.64 -32.67 -25.50
CA VAL A 469 13.76 -33.93 -26.27
C VAL A 469 14.03 -33.64 -27.75
N MET A 470 13.66 -32.46 -28.27
CA MET A 470 13.88 -32.03 -29.66
C MET A 470 13.42 -33.07 -30.69
N TYR A 471 12.29 -33.74 -30.42
CA TYR A 471 11.77 -34.78 -31.31
C TYR A 471 11.01 -34.16 -32.48
N THR A 472 11.49 -34.40 -33.69
CA THR A 472 10.84 -33.97 -34.93
C THR A 472 10.47 -35.19 -35.76
N LYS A 473 9.16 -35.44 -35.92
CA LYS A 473 8.66 -36.61 -36.66
C LYS A 473 9.10 -36.62 -38.12
N ASP A 474 9.16 -35.45 -38.76
CA ASP A 474 9.47 -35.32 -40.19
C ASP A 474 10.94 -35.62 -40.51
N THR A 475 11.86 -35.23 -39.62
CA THR A 475 13.30 -35.47 -39.79
C THR A 475 13.80 -36.70 -39.03
N SER A 476 12.95 -37.32 -38.19
CA SER A 476 13.32 -38.38 -37.25
C SER A 476 14.50 -37.99 -36.34
N GLU A 477 14.62 -36.69 -36.03
CA GLU A 477 15.65 -36.17 -35.14
C GLU A 477 15.19 -36.24 -33.68
N ILE A 478 16.14 -36.50 -32.78
CA ILE A 478 15.94 -36.50 -31.33
C ILE A 478 17.24 -36.09 -30.64
N ALA A 479 17.13 -35.38 -29.51
CA ALA A 479 18.28 -35.02 -28.69
C ALA A 479 19.02 -36.27 -28.18
N LYS A 480 20.35 -36.19 -28.11
CA LYS A 480 21.16 -37.26 -27.51
C LYS A 480 20.83 -37.37 -26.03
N PRO A 481 20.59 -38.58 -25.48
CA PRO A 481 20.26 -38.75 -24.06
C PRO A 481 21.26 -38.11 -23.10
N SER A 482 22.55 -38.09 -23.45
CA SER A 482 23.60 -37.44 -22.66
C SER A 482 23.48 -35.91 -22.62
N GLU A 483 23.09 -35.29 -23.73
CA GLU A 483 22.92 -33.83 -23.81
C GLU A 483 21.60 -33.43 -23.14
N LEU A 484 20.54 -34.19 -23.36
CA LEU A 484 19.26 -34.04 -22.65
C LEU A 484 19.43 -34.13 -21.13
N PHE A 485 20.14 -35.15 -20.63
CA PHE A 485 20.40 -35.33 -19.20
C PHE A 485 21.16 -34.13 -18.59
N VAL A 486 22.12 -33.57 -19.32
CA VAL A 486 22.87 -32.37 -18.87
C VAL A 486 21.95 -31.16 -18.75
N SER A 487 21.09 -30.91 -19.74
CA SER A 487 20.13 -29.80 -19.68
C SER A 487 19.09 -30.00 -18.58
N VAL A 488 18.53 -31.21 -18.43
CA VAL A 488 17.58 -31.52 -17.35
C VAL A 488 18.21 -31.30 -15.98
N ARG A 489 19.46 -31.74 -15.79
CA ARG A 489 20.18 -31.52 -14.53
C ARG A 489 20.42 -30.04 -14.26
N ALA A 490 20.79 -29.26 -15.28
CA ALA A 490 20.95 -27.81 -15.15
C ALA A 490 19.63 -27.12 -14.74
N TYR A 491 18.52 -27.51 -15.37
CA TYR A 491 17.19 -27.03 -15.06
C TYR A 491 16.78 -27.36 -13.61
N MET A 492 16.96 -28.61 -13.19
CA MET A 492 16.66 -29.05 -11.82
C MET A 492 17.51 -28.30 -10.77
N ASN A 493 18.79 -28.04 -11.06
CA ASN A 493 19.63 -27.26 -10.15
C ASN A 493 19.08 -25.84 -9.96
N VAL A 494 18.60 -25.19 -11.02
CA VAL A 494 17.97 -23.85 -10.91
C VAL A 494 16.69 -23.93 -10.09
N LEU A 495 15.80 -24.88 -10.38
CA LEU A 495 14.56 -25.06 -9.60
C LEU A 495 14.85 -25.30 -8.12
N GLN A 496 15.84 -26.12 -7.80
CA GLN A 496 16.26 -26.34 -6.42
C GLN A 496 16.76 -25.07 -5.75
N THR A 497 17.43 -24.16 -6.49
CA THR A 497 17.82 -22.87 -5.91
C THR A 497 16.65 -21.95 -5.60
N VAL A 498 15.46 -22.17 -6.19
CA VAL A 498 14.27 -21.37 -5.88
C VAL A 498 13.85 -21.57 -4.41
N GLU A 499 14.12 -22.74 -3.83
CA GLU A 499 13.91 -23.01 -2.40
C GLU A 499 14.65 -22.04 -1.48
N ASN A 500 15.81 -21.54 -1.91
CA ASN A 500 16.60 -20.59 -1.12
C ASN A 500 15.92 -19.23 -0.92
N TYR A 501 14.90 -18.90 -1.74
CA TYR A 501 14.08 -17.71 -1.55
C TYR A 501 12.93 -17.91 -0.54
N GLY A 502 12.92 -19.05 0.18
CA GLY A 502 11.90 -19.42 1.15
C GLY A 502 10.65 -20.05 0.54
N MET A 503 10.75 -20.47 -0.72
CA MET A 503 9.74 -21.24 -1.45
C MET A 503 10.03 -22.74 -1.25
N CYS A 504 9.71 -23.33 -0.10
CA CYS A 504 9.68 -24.80 -0.03
C CYS A 504 8.52 -25.29 -0.89
N PHE A 505 8.83 -26.08 -1.91
CA PHE A 505 7.87 -26.77 -2.79
C PHE A 505 7.57 -28.17 -2.26
#